data_AF-A0A2G2J0L9-F1
#
_entry.id   AF-A0A2G2J0L9-F1
#
_cell.length_a   1.000
_cell.length_b   1.000
_cell.length_c   1.000
_cell.angle_alpha   90.00
_cell.angle_beta   90.00
_cell.angle_gamma   90.00
#
_symmetry.space_group_name_H-M   'P 1'
#
loop_
_entity.id
_entity.type
_entity.pdbx_description
1 polymer ?
#
loop_
_entity_poly.entity_id
_entity_poly.type
_entity_poly.pdbx_seq_one_letter_code
_entity_poly.pdbx_strand_id
1 'polypeptide(L)' 'MTKELFRKEAIRHRTRALFGDVVLAAPLSTWIITGLLLVIAVGLVAFGVLATIEIDGVRIPFWQWALTQ' A
#
# COMPACT_ATOMS: atom_id res chain seq x y z
N MET A 1 -56.30 6.88 -16.32
CA MET A 1 -56.03 5.44 -16.49
C MET A 1 -54.52 5.23 -16.44
N THR A 2 -53.94 5.28 -15.24
CA THR A 2 -52.49 5.16 -15.00
C THR A 2 -52.11 3.69 -15.01
N LYS A 3 -51.47 3.25 -16.09
CA LYS A 3 -51.00 1.87 -16.29
C LYS A 3 -49.93 1.58 -15.23
N GLU A 4 -50.19 0.63 -14.31
CA GLU A 4 -49.20 0.13 -13.35
C GLU A 4 -48.01 -0.49 -14.12
N LEU A 5 -47.00 0.32 -14.41
CA LEU A 5 -45.84 -0.06 -15.22
C LEU A 5 -44.81 -0.90 -14.48
N PHE A 6 -44.98 -1.09 -13.16
CA PHE A 6 -44.03 -1.85 -12.35
C PHE A 6 -44.76 -2.81 -11.41
N ARG A 7 -44.88 -4.06 -11.86
CA ARG A 7 -45.34 -5.17 -11.02
C ARG A 7 -44.34 -5.36 -9.88
N LYS A 8 -44.81 -5.25 -8.63
CA LYS A 8 -43.98 -5.37 -7.41
C LYS A 8 -43.14 -6.66 -7.37
N GLU A 9 -43.62 -7.76 -7.97
CA GLU A 9 -42.83 -8.99 -8.11
C GLU A 9 -41.54 -8.82 -8.93
N ALA A 10 -41.56 -8.01 -10.00
CA ALA A 10 -40.39 -7.82 -10.87
C ALA A 10 -39.25 -7.06 -10.18
N ILE A 11 -39.59 -6.15 -9.25
CA ILE A 11 -38.61 -5.42 -8.43
C ILE A 11 -37.98 -6.36 -7.40
N ARG A 12 -38.78 -7.22 -6.75
CA ARG A 12 -38.34 -8.13 -5.69
C ARG A 12 -37.40 -9.24 -6.17
N HIS A 13 -37.57 -9.70 -7.41
CA HIS A 13 -36.70 -10.74 -7.99
C HIS A 13 -35.35 -10.22 -8.50
N ARG A 14 -35.21 -8.92 -8.80
CA ARG A 14 -33.94 -8.33 -9.26
C ARG A 14 -33.06 -7.74 -8.15
N THR A 15 -33.59 -7.51 -6.94
CA THR A 15 -32.83 -6.87 -5.86
C THR A 15 -31.66 -7.74 -5.40
N ARG A 16 -31.82 -9.07 -5.38
CA ARG A 16 -30.79 -10.00 -4.91
C ARG A 16 -29.57 -10.11 -5.82
N ALA A 17 -29.71 -9.79 -7.11
CA ALA A 17 -28.60 -9.89 -8.08
C ALA A 17 -27.68 -8.66 -8.08
N LEU A 18 -28.08 -7.56 -7.43
CA LEU A 18 -27.30 -6.31 -7.35
C LEU A 18 -26.39 -6.24 -6.12
N PHE A 19 -26.55 -7.14 -5.15
CA PHE A 19 -25.64 -7.31 -4.04
C PHE A 19 -24.68 -8.46 -4.38
N GLY A 20 -23.76 -8.21 -5.32
CA GLY A 20 -22.55 -9.04 -5.41
C GLY A 20 -21.80 -8.98 -4.08
N ASP A 21 -20.89 -9.94 -3.85
CA ASP A 21 -20.13 -10.00 -2.59
C ASP A 21 -19.42 -8.66 -2.31
N VAL A 22 -19.95 -7.91 -1.34
CA VAL A 22 -19.32 -6.67 -0.88
C VAL A 22 -18.22 -7.07 0.08
N VAL A 23 -17.00 -7.15 -0.45
CA VAL A 23 -15.81 -7.32 0.38
C VAL A 23 -15.53 -6.00 1.07
N LEU A 24 -15.92 -5.90 2.34
CA LEU A 24 -15.49 -4.81 3.22
C LEU A 24 -13.99 -4.96 3.44
N ALA A 25 -13.19 -4.21 2.68
CA ALA A 25 -11.76 -4.12 2.90
C ALA A 25 -11.52 -3.44 4.26
N ALA A 26 -11.12 -4.23 5.25
CA ALA A 26 -10.67 -3.69 6.52
C ALA A 26 -9.35 -2.94 6.32
N PRO A 27 -9.09 -1.85 7.07
CA PRO A 27 -7.80 -1.20 7.06
C PRO A 27 -6.70 -2.18 7.49
N LEU A 28 -5.52 -2.06 6.90
CA LEU A 28 -4.35 -2.81 7.32
C LEU A 28 -4.07 -2.54 8.80
N SER A 29 -3.68 -3.60 9.53
CA SER A 29 -3.32 -3.49 10.94
C SER A 29 -2.23 -2.44 11.13
N THR A 30 -2.42 -1.54 12.09
CA THR A 30 -1.41 -0.52 12.45
C THR A 30 -0.07 -1.16 12.78
N TRP A 31 -0.06 -2.33 13.41
CA TRP A 31 1.17 -3.08 13.71
C TRP A 31 1.93 -3.54 12.47
N ILE A 32 1.22 -3.90 11.39
CA ILE A 32 1.86 -4.26 10.12
C ILE A 32 2.53 -3.02 9.52
N ILE A 33 1.83 -1.89 9.52
CA ILE A 33 2.36 -0.61 9.02
C ILE A 33 3.58 -0.18 9.84
N THR A 34 3.48 -0.22 11.18
CA THR A 34 4.58 0.13 12.09
C THR A 34 5.79 -0.79 11.88
N GLY A 35 5.56 -2.10 11.76
CA GLY A 35 6.63 -3.06 11.47
C GLY A 35 7.32 -2.79 10.13
N LEU A 36 6.54 -2.52 9.08
CA LEU A 36 7.07 -2.17 7.76
C LEU A 36 7.92 -0.90 7.81
N LEU A 37 7.43 0.15 8.47
CA LEU A 37 8.17 1.41 8.63
C LEU A 37 9.46 1.21 9.41
N LEU A 38 9.44 0.38 10.46
CA LEU A 38 10.62 0.08 11.25
C LEU A 38 11.68 -0.67 10.42
N VAL A 39 11.26 -1.66 9.62
CA VAL A 39 12.16 -2.38 8.71
C VAL A 39 12.79 -1.42 7.69
N ILE A 40 11.99 -0.52 7.09
CA ILE A 40 12.50 0.48 6.15
C ILE A 40 13.50 1.41 6.84
N ALA A 41 13.18 1.93 8.02
CA ALA A 41 14.05 2.83 8.77
C ALA A 41 15.39 2.16 9.12
N VAL A 42 15.34 0.93 9.63
CA VAL A 42 16.56 0.14 9.94
C VAL A 42 17.36 -0.12 8.67
N GLY A 43 16.69 -0.45 7.55
CA GLY A 43 17.34 -0.67 6.27
C GLY A 43 18.06 0.57 5.74
N LEU A 44 17.45 1.76 5.88
CA LEU A 44 18.07 3.03 5.49
C LEU A 44 19.28 3.36 6.36
N VAL A 45 19.20 3.15 7.67
CA VAL A 45 20.34 3.37 8.58
C VAL A 45 21.46 2.38 8.27
N ALA A 46 21.13 1.09 8.11
CA ALA A 46 22.11 0.06 7.77
C ALA A 46 22.78 0.34 6.43
N PHE A 47 22.01 0.71 5.41
CA PHE A 47 22.54 1.13 4.11
C PHE A 47 23.45 2.36 4.27
N GLY A 48 22.98 3.39 4.97
CA GLY A 48 23.75 4.60 5.23
C GLY A 48 24.97 4.41 6.13
N VAL A 49 25.19 3.25 6.75
CA VAL A 49 26.39 2.94 7.56
C VAL A 49 27.28 1.88 6.90
N LEU A 50 26.73 1.01 6.06
CA LEU A 50 27.46 -0.09 5.44
C LEU A 50 27.78 0.16 3.96
N ALA A 51 27.05 1.07 3.31
CA ALA A 51 27.30 1.39 1.91
C ALA A 51 28.64 2.12 1.79
N THR A 52 29.51 1.54 0.97
CA THR A 52 30.80 2.10 0.60
C THR A 52 30.88 2.21 -0.90
N ILE A 53 31.42 3.31 -1.39
CA ILE A 53 31.72 3.52 -2.81
C ILE A 53 33.24 3.37 -2.99
N GLU A 54 33.64 2.75 -4.08
CA GLU A 54 35.04 2.66 -4.49
C GLU A 54 35.28 3.64 -5.65
N ILE A 55 36.22 4.56 -5.47
CA ILE A 55 36.63 5.53 -6.49
C ILE A 55 38.16 5.50 -6.54
N ASP A 56 38.72 5.25 -7.73
CA ASP A 56 40.17 5.25 -7.96
C ASP A 56 40.97 4.38 -6.96
N GLY A 57 40.39 3.23 -6.57
CA GLY A 57 40.99 2.28 -5.62
C GLY A 57 40.88 2.67 -4.15
N VAL A 58 40.24 3.80 -3.83
CA VAL A 58 39.96 4.23 -2.45
C VAL A 58 38.51 3.96 -2.12
N ARG A 59 38.29 3.19 -1.04
CA ARG A 59 36.96 2.88 -0.54
C ARG A 59 36.53 3.94 0.47
N ILE A 60 35.54 4.75 0.09
CA ILE A 60 34.97 5.79 0.94
C ILE A 60 33.53 5.44 1.35
N PRO A 61 33.10 5.85 2.55
CA PRO A 61 31.71 5.68 2.94
C PRO A 61 30.76 6.48 2.05
N PHE A 62 29.58 5.91 1.76
CA PHE A 62 28.59 6.53 0.86
C PHE A 62 28.18 7.94 1.31
N TRP A 63 27.97 8.14 2.62
CA TRP A 63 27.57 9.43 3.18
C TRP A 63 28.67 10.49 3.04
N GLN A 64 29.93 10.08 3.17
CA GLN A 64 31.06 10.98 2.95
C GLN A 64 31.07 11.46 1.49
N TRP A 65 30.95 10.53 0.53
CA TRP A 65 30.87 10.86 -0.89
C TRP A 65 29.70 11.81 -1.20
N ALA A 66 28.50 11.51 -0.69
CA ALA A 66 27.28 12.26 -0.97
C ALA A 66 27.33 13.71 -0.43
N LEU A 67 28.02 13.94 0.69
CA LEU A 67 28.21 15.27 1.28
C LEU A 67 29.37 16.06 0.67
N THR A 68 30.27 15.39 -0.06
CA THR A 68 31.43 16.02 -0.73
C THR A 68 31.17 16.41 -2.19
N GLN A 69 29.96 16.16 -2.72
CA GLN A 69 29.50 16.74 -3.99
C GLN A 69 29.28 18.25 -3.84
#